data_AF-A0A7S9H284-F1
#
_entry.id   AF-A0A7S9H284-F1
#
_cell.length_a   1.000
_cell.length_b   1.000
_cell.length_c   1.000
_cell.angle_alpha   90.00
_cell.angle_beta   90.00
_cell.angle_gamma   90.00
#
_symmetry.space_group_name_H-M   'P 1'
#
loop_
_entity.id
_entity.type
_entity.pdbx_description
1 polymer ?
#
loop_
_entity_poly.entity_id
_entity_poly.type
_entity_poly.pdbx_seq_one_letter_code
_entity_poly.pdbx_strand_id
1 'polypeptide(L)'
;MSDESSLERAAAKAARAEALLDDELLGEAFDTLETGYIAAWRATTVDDAAGREKLFLAINIVGKVRDHLAAVVANGKLARAELKELAETAERRKRFGII
;
A
#
# COMPACT_ATOMS: atom_id res chain seq x y z
N MET A 1 10.72 19.33 13.98
CA MET A 1 11.71 18.87 12.97
C MET A 1 11.75 17.34 12.83
N SER A 2 11.81 16.55 13.91
CA SER A 2 11.77 15.07 13.79
C SER A 2 10.47 14.57 13.14
N ASP A 3 9.33 15.13 13.55
CA ASP A 3 8.01 14.68 13.09
C ASP A 3 7.74 15.07 11.62
N GLU A 4 8.03 16.32 11.24
CA GLU A 4 7.91 16.79 9.85
C GLU A 4 8.75 15.94 8.88
N SER A 5 10.01 15.65 9.23
CA SER A 5 10.86 14.76 8.42
C SER A 5 10.29 13.34 8.31
N SER A 6 9.60 12.85 9.34
CA SER A 6 8.94 11.54 9.30
C SER A 6 7.71 11.54 8.38
N LEU A 7 6.93 12.62 8.41
CA LEU A 7 5.78 12.83 7.54
C LEU A 7 6.22 12.95 6.07
N GLU A 8 7.30 13.67 5.80
CA GLU A 8 7.89 13.78 4.46
C GLU A 8 8.32 12.40 3.92
N ARG A 9 9.00 11.60 4.75
CA ARG A 9 9.37 10.22 4.38
C ARG A 9 8.14 9.36 4.09
N ALA A 10 7.08 9.46 4.90
CA ALA A 10 5.83 8.73 4.68
C ALA A 10 5.15 9.16 3.36
N ALA A 11 5.08 10.46 3.09
CA ALA A 11 4.53 11.02 1.86
C ALA A 11 5.31 10.60 0.60
N ALA A 12 6.65 10.57 0.69
CA ALA A 12 7.52 10.10 -0.38
C ALA A 12 7.39 8.59 -0.62
N LYS A 13 7.32 7.79 0.46
CA LYS A 13 7.09 6.34 0.36
C LYS A 13 5.73 6.03 -0.27
N ALA A 14 4.69 6.77 0.09
CA ALA A 14 3.37 6.63 -0.52
C ALA A 14 3.37 6.96 -2.01
N ALA A 15 4.10 7.99 -2.46
CA ALA A 15 4.22 8.29 -3.89
C ALA A 15 4.78 7.10 -4.68
N ARG A 16 5.80 6.42 -4.11
CA ARG A 16 6.40 5.23 -4.72
C ARG A 16 5.45 4.03 -4.69
N ALA A 17 4.70 3.85 -3.61
CA ALA A 17 3.72 2.76 -3.52
C ALA A 17 2.53 2.97 -4.45
N GLU A 18 2.08 4.22 -4.63
CA GLU A 18 1.04 4.60 -5.59
C GLU A 18 1.51 4.33 -7.02
N ALA A 19 2.73 4.74 -7.37
CA ALA A 19 3.33 4.43 -8.68
C ALA A 19 3.44 2.92 -8.95
N LEU A 20 3.71 2.10 -7.92
CA LEU A 20 3.71 0.64 -8.08
C LEU A 20 2.30 0.09 -8.29
N LEU A 21 1.30 0.61 -7.58
CA LEU A 21 -0.09 0.15 -7.72
C LEU A 21 -0.73 0.57 -9.06
N ASP A 22 -0.27 1.68 -9.63
CA ASP A 22 -0.69 2.18 -10.95
C ASP A 22 0.12 1.56 -12.10
N ASP A 23 1.17 0.79 -11.79
CA ASP A 23 2.00 0.10 -12.80
C ASP A 23 1.24 -1.10 -13.39
N GLU A 24 1.02 -1.05 -14.71
CA GLU A 24 0.26 -2.08 -15.43
C GLU A 24 0.88 -3.47 -15.31
N LEU A 25 2.22 -3.58 -15.35
CA LEU A 25 2.90 -4.88 -15.28
C LEU A 25 2.78 -5.48 -13.88
N LEU A 26 2.87 -4.66 -12.83
CA LEU A 26 2.66 -5.14 -11.47
C LEU A 26 1.20 -5.54 -11.22
N GLY A 27 0.25 -4.76 -11.76
CA GLY A 27 -1.17 -5.11 -11.77
C GLY A 27 -1.43 -6.46 -12.43
N GLU A 28 -0.93 -6.65 -13.64
CA GLU A 28 -1.03 -7.92 -14.39
C GLU A 28 -0.38 -9.08 -13.62
N ALA A 29 0.75 -8.84 -12.94
CA ALA A 29 1.41 -9.87 -12.15
C ALA A 29 0.54 -10.32 -10.96
N PHE A 30 -0.10 -9.40 -10.23
CA PHE A 30 -1.03 -9.76 -9.16
C PHE A 30 -2.20 -10.59 -9.70
N ASP A 31 -2.85 -10.12 -10.76
CA ASP A 31 -4.03 -10.77 -11.34
C ASP A 31 -3.70 -12.16 -11.91
N THR A 32 -2.56 -12.28 -12.59
CA THR A 32 -2.09 -13.53 -13.19
C THR A 32 -1.77 -14.57 -12.12
N LEU A 33 -1.05 -14.17 -11.06
CA LEU A 33 -0.69 -15.08 -9.97
C LEU A 33 -1.91 -15.52 -9.17
N GLU A 34 -2.79 -14.59 -8.82
CA GLU A 34 -4.03 -14.90 -8.09
C GLU A 34 -4.92 -15.85 -8.90
N THR A 35 -5.15 -15.54 -10.18
CA THR A 35 -5.94 -16.39 -11.08
C THR A 35 -5.32 -17.78 -11.23
N GLY A 36 -4.00 -17.85 -11.41
CA GLY A 36 -3.28 -19.12 -11.53
C GLY A 36 -3.38 -19.99 -10.28
N TYR A 37 -3.22 -19.41 -9.09
CA TYR A 37 -3.35 -20.15 -7.84
C TYR A 37 -4.80 -20.57 -7.57
N ILE A 38 -5.79 -19.74 -7.88
CA ILE A 38 -7.22 -20.11 -7.77
C ILE A 38 -7.55 -21.28 -8.70
N ALA A 39 -7.06 -21.25 -9.95
CA ALA A 39 -7.27 -22.33 -10.90
C ALA A 39 -6.64 -23.64 -10.40
N ALA A 40 -5.40 -23.59 -9.91
CA ALA A 40 -4.73 -24.75 -9.33
C ALA A 40 -5.46 -25.27 -8.07
N TRP A 41 -5.94 -24.37 -7.20
CA TRP A 41 -6.67 -24.72 -6.00
C TRP A 41 -7.96 -25.49 -6.31
N ARG A 42 -8.71 -25.04 -7.33
CA ARG A 42 -9.92 -25.72 -7.82
C ARG A 42 -9.65 -27.07 -8.48
N ALA A 43 -8.44 -27.29 -8.98
CA ALA A 43 -8.02 -28.55 -9.60
C ALA A 43 -7.49 -29.59 -8.59
N THR A 44 -7.38 -29.24 -7.30
CA THR A 44 -6.96 -30.18 -6.25
C THR A 44 -7.95 -31.34 -6.12
N THR A 45 -7.43 -32.54 -5.84
CA THR A 45 -8.26 -33.72 -5.58
C THR A 45 -8.69 -33.78 -4.12
N VAL A 46 -9.64 -34.67 -3.80
CA VAL A 46 -10.11 -34.89 -2.43
C VAL A 46 -8.95 -35.25 -1.48
N ASP A 47 -8.01 -36.05 -1.96
CA ASP A 47 -6.87 -36.54 -1.17
C ASP A 47 -5.73 -35.52 -1.02
N ASP A 48 -5.71 -34.45 -1.83
CA ASP A 48 -4.69 -33.40 -1.77
C ASP A 48 -5.07 -32.24 -0.83
N ALA A 49 -5.29 -32.56 0.44
CA ALA A 49 -5.59 -31.55 1.45
C ALA A 49 -4.43 -30.56 1.67
N ALA A 50 -3.20 -31.08 1.72
CA ALA A 50 -2.01 -30.27 1.98
C ALA A 50 -1.69 -29.30 0.82
N GLY A 51 -1.83 -29.73 -0.44
CA GLY A 51 -1.66 -28.85 -1.61
C GLY A 51 -2.72 -27.75 -1.63
N ARG A 52 -3.97 -28.10 -1.36
CA ARG A 52 -5.08 -27.14 -1.26
C ARG A 52 -4.85 -26.07 -0.19
N GLU A 53 -4.35 -26.43 0.99
CA GLU A 53 -4.02 -25.46 2.05
C GLU A 53 -2.90 -24.50 1.63
N LYS A 54 -1.83 -25.02 1.00
CA LYS A 54 -0.72 -24.19 0.51
C LYS A 54 -1.18 -23.21 -0.56
N LEU A 55 -2.03 -23.64 -1.48
CA LEU A 55 -2.59 -22.79 -2.54
C LEU A 55 -3.52 -21.71 -1.96
N PHE A 56 -4.34 -22.06 -0.96
CA PHE A 56 -5.14 -21.08 -0.23
C PHE A 56 -4.24 -20.00 0.41
N LEU A 57 -3.15 -20.40 1.06
CA LEU A 57 -2.20 -19.46 1.64
C LEU A 57 -1.57 -18.57 0.56
N ALA A 58 -1.15 -19.15 -0.57
CA ALA A 58 -0.54 -18.41 -1.68
C ALA A 58 -1.47 -17.31 -2.23
N ILE A 59 -2.75 -17.64 -2.48
CA ILE A 59 -3.78 -16.68 -2.91
C ILE A 59 -3.86 -15.50 -1.94
N ASN A 60 -3.96 -15.79 -0.64
CA ASN A 60 -4.05 -14.75 0.38
C ASN A 60 -2.77 -13.92 0.52
N ILE A 61 -1.59 -14.51 0.30
CA ILE A 61 -0.32 -13.78 0.36
C ILE A 61 -0.22 -12.76 -0.78
N VAL A 62 -0.64 -13.13 -2.00
CA VAL A 62 -0.69 -12.20 -3.15
C VAL A 62 -1.56 -10.98 -2.79
N GLY A 63 -2.77 -11.22 -2.29
CA GLY A 63 -3.66 -10.15 -1.82
C GLY A 63 -3.02 -9.28 -0.73
N LYS A 64 -2.39 -9.89 0.29
CA LYS A 64 -1.73 -9.17 1.38
C LYS A 64 -0.59 -8.26 0.93
N VAL A 65 0.15 -8.63 -0.12
CA VAL A 65 1.20 -7.77 -0.67
C VAL A 65 0.58 -6.52 -1.30
N ARG A 66 -0.49 -6.69 -2.08
CA ARG A 66 -1.24 -5.57 -2.67
C ARG A 66 -1.85 -4.67 -1.60
N ASP A 67 -2.47 -5.26 -0.57
CA ASP A 67 -3.05 -4.54 0.56
C ASP A 67 -1.99 -3.74 1.33
N HIS A 68 -0.79 -4.30 1.51
CA HIS A 68 0.31 -3.58 2.16
C HIS A 68 0.70 -2.31 1.39
N LEU A 69 0.80 -2.39 0.06
CA LEU A 69 1.05 -1.20 -0.78
C LEU A 69 -0.08 -0.17 -0.64
N ALA A 70 -1.33 -0.61 -0.66
CA ALA A 70 -2.50 0.27 -0.50
C ALA A 70 -2.49 0.97 0.87
N ALA A 71 -2.13 0.24 1.94
CA ALA A 71 -1.99 0.80 3.28
C ALA A 71 -0.86 1.84 3.35
N VAL A 72 0.28 1.61 2.68
CA VAL A 72 1.36 2.60 2.59
C VAL A 72 0.89 3.87 1.89
N VAL A 73 0.10 3.76 0.81
CA VAL A 73 -0.50 4.92 0.13
C VAL A 73 -1.44 5.67 1.06
N ALA A 74 -2.36 4.98 1.73
CA ALA A 74 -3.29 5.60 2.68
C ALA A 74 -2.56 6.38 3.79
N ASN A 75 -1.52 5.78 4.37
CA ASN A 75 -0.72 6.42 5.42
C ASN A 75 -0.01 7.69 4.92
N GLY A 76 0.55 7.69 3.71
CA GLY A 76 1.17 8.91 3.18
C GLY A 76 0.17 9.97 2.75
N LYS A 77 -1.07 9.61 2.38
CA LYS A 77 -2.15 10.59 2.17
C LYS A 77 -2.46 11.36 3.46
N LEU A 78 -2.51 10.66 4.60
CA LEU A 78 -2.63 11.29 5.92
C LEU A 78 -1.42 12.19 6.21
N ALA A 79 -0.20 11.70 5.98
CA ALA A 79 1.01 12.49 6.21
C ALA A 79 1.07 13.78 5.37
N ARG A 80 0.62 13.74 4.10
CA ARG A 80 0.51 14.92 3.23
C ARG A 80 -0.51 15.93 3.77
N ALA A 81 -1.64 15.45 4.28
CA ALA A 81 -2.66 16.32 4.87
C ALA A 81 -2.12 17.05 6.10
N GLU A 82 -1.38 16.35 6.96
CA GLU A 82 -0.74 16.93 8.15
C GLU A 82 0.35 17.94 7.79
N LEU A 83 1.21 17.64 6.82
CA LEU A 83 2.22 18.59 6.31
C LEU A 83 1.57 19.87 5.77
N LYS A 84 0.44 19.75 5.07
CA LYS A 84 -0.31 20.90 4.56
C LYS A 84 -0.85 21.76 5.70
N GLU A 85 -1.42 21.15 6.73
CA GLU A 85 -1.93 21.87 7.91
C GLU A 85 -0.82 22.61 8.68
N LEU A 86 0.34 21.97 8.83
CA LEU A 86 1.53 22.59 9.43
C LEU A 86 1.98 23.82 8.65
N ALA A 87 2.05 23.71 7.31
CA ALA A 87 2.42 24.83 6.44
C ALA A 87 1.42 25.99 6.52
N GLU A 88 0.12 25.70 6.48
CA GLU A 88 -0.95 26.72 6.61
C GLU A 88 -0.91 27.42 7.98
N THR A 89 -0.63 26.66 9.04
CA THR A 89 -0.53 27.21 10.40
C THR A 89 0.69 28.10 10.57
N ALA A 90 1.84 27.69 10.02
CA ALA A 90 3.05 28.51 9.99
C ALA A 90 2.82 29.82 9.22
N GLU A 91 2.15 29.75 8.07
CA GLU A 91 1.84 30.93 7.26
C GLU A 91 0.87 31.89 7.97
N ARG A 92 -0.16 31.36 8.64
CA ARG A 92 -1.05 32.17 9.49
C ARG A 92 -0.27 32.90 10.58
N ARG A 93 0.60 32.21 11.33
CA ARG A 93 1.40 32.82 12.40
C ARG A 93 2.27 33.97 11.88
N LYS A 94 2.96 33.76 10.74
CA LYS A 94 3.73 34.81 10.06
C LYS A 94 2.85 36.01 9.68
N ARG A 95 1.69 35.77 9.06
CA ARG A 95 0.75 36.81 8.64
C ARG A 95 0.20 37.64 9.80
N PHE A 96 0.00 37.04 10.97
CA PHE A 96 -0.50 37.73 12.16
C PHE A 96 0.61 38.31 13.05
N GLY A 97 1.87 38.28 12.63
CA GLY A 97 2.99 38.85 13.38
C GLY A 97 3.28 38.14 14.71
N ILE A 98 2.81 36.90 14.87
CA ILE A 98 3.10 36.06 16.03
C ILE A 98 4.33 35.22 15.66
N ILE A 99 5.51 35.73 15.97
CA ILE A 99 6.78 35.01 15.90
C ILE A 99 7.23 34.71 17.32
#